data_AF-A0A0S7ZSG3-F1
#
_entry.id   AF-A0A0S7ZSG3-F1
#
_cell.length_a   1.000
_cell.length_b   1.000
_cell.length_c   1.000
_cell.angle_alpha   90.00
_cell.angle_beta   90.00
_cell.angle_gamma   90.00
#
_symmetry.space_group_name_H-M   'P 1'
#
loop_
_entity.id
_entity.type
_entity.pdbx_description
1 polymer ?
#
loop_
_entity_poly.entity_id
_entity_poly.type
_entity_poly.pdbx_seq_one_letter_code
_entity_poly.pdbx_strand_id
1 'polypeptide(L)' 'MKVMDLRKSAAISVALGVLSAIGLLVSALALTDIAHGEPDLTLEWWIVRVAYLLVVLFQVAALVTLRGILKQPHTGTST' A
#
# COMPACT_ATOMS: atom_id res chain seq x y z
N MET A 1 21.42 -8.71 -1.19
CA MET A 1 20.20 -7.90 -1.43
C MET A 1 20.45 -7.05 -2.67
N LYS A 2 19.79 -7.36 -3.79
CA LYS A 2 20.00 -6.64 -5.07
C LYS A 2 19.40 -5.25 -4.91
N VAL A 3 20.26 -4.23 -4.92
CA VAL A 3 19.86 -2.82 -4.80
C VAL A 3 18.97 -2.52 -6.00
N MET A 4 17.68 -2.36 -5.76
CA MET A 4 16.73 -1.97 -6.80
C MET A 4 16.95 -0.49 -7.11
N ASP A 5 17.01 -0.14 -8.39
CA ASP A 5 17.15 1.25 -8.83
C ASP A 5 16.15 2.16 -8.10
N LEU A 6 16.62 3.27 -7.53
CA LEU A 6 15.79 4.24 -6.79
C LEU A 6 14.56 4.72 -7.59
N ARG A 7 14.70 4.78 -8.92
CA ARG A 7 13.59 5.11 -9.83
C ARG A 7 12.52 4.02 -9.87
N LYS A 8 12.91 2.75 -9.82
CA LYS A 8 11.99 1.60 -9.78
C LYS A 8 11.29 1.53 -8.42
N SER A 9 11.98 1.77 -7.31
CA SER A 9 11.34 1.81 -5.98
C SER A 9 10.34 2.97 -5.85
N ALA A 10 10.64 4.12 -6.44
CA ALA A 10 9.70 5.25 -6.49
C ALA A 10 8.46 4.92 -7.34
N ALA A 11 8.66 4.36 -8.54
CA ALA A 11 7.54 3.96 -9.41
C ALA A 11 6.66 2.89 -8.77
N ILE A 12 7.27 1.89 -8.11
CA ILE A 12 6.54 0.86 -7.34
C ILE A 12 5.74 1.52 -6.22
N SER A 13 6.34 2.43 -5.45
CA SER A 13 5.65 3.10 -4.34
C SER A 13 4.45 3.93 -4.80
N VAL A 14 4.58 4.64 -5.93
CA VAL A 14 3.47 5.40 -6.52
C VAL A 14 2.37 4.47 -7.00
N ALA A 15 2.71 3.41 -7.74
CA ALA A 15 1.72 2.42 -8.20
C ALA A 15 0.99 1.77 -7.03
N LEU A 16 1.72 1.43 -5.97
CA LEU A 16 1.20 0.83 -4.75
C LEU A 16 0.30 1.82 -3.98
N GLY A 17 0.64 3.11 -3.97
CA GLY A 17 -0.19 4.17 -3.39
C GLY A 17 -1.49 4.38 -4.15
N VAL A 18 -1.45 4.37 -5.49
CA VAL A 18 -2.65 4.46 -6.34
C VAL A 18 -3.55 3.24 -6.14
N LEU A 19 -2.98 2.02 -6.12
CA LEU A 19 -3.71 0.79 -5.81
C LEU A 19 -4.37 0.83 -4.43
N SER A 20 -3.66 1.35 -3.42
CA SER A 20 -4.21 1.52 -2.07
C SER A 20 -5.38 2.51 -2.04
N ALA A 21 -5.28 3.63 -2.76
CA ALA A 21 -6.35 4.62 -2.84
C ALA A 21 -7.62 4.06 -3.51
N ILE A 22 -7.43 3.29 -4.60
CA ILE A 22 -8.54 2.59 -5.28
C ILE A 22 -9.17 1.56 -4.33
N GLY A 23 -8.36 0.78 -3.61
CA GLY A 23 -8.85 -0.20 -2.62
C GLY A 23 -9.67 0.43 -1.50
N LEU A 24 -9.31 1.64 -1.04
CA LEU A 24 -10.10 2.39 -0.05
C LEU A 24 -11.44 2.87 -0.60
N LEU A 25 -11.48 3.36 -1.85
CA LEU A 25 -12.73 3.75 -2.50
C LEU A 25 -13.68 2.57 -2.68
N VAL A 26 -13.15 1.42 -3.09
CA VAL A 26 -13.94 0.18 -3.22
C VAL A 26 -14.40 -0.33 -1.85
N SER A 27 -13.58 -0.20 -0.80
CA SER A 27 -13.99 -0.52 0.57
C SER A 27 -15.11 0.38 1.07
N ALA A 28 -15.10 1.66 0.71
CA ALA A 28 -16.18 2.58 1.08
C ALA A 28 -17.51 2.15 0.45
N LEU A 29 -17.49 1.69 -0.81
CA LEU A 29 -18.67 1.15 -1.49
C LEU A 29 -19.18 -0.14 -0.85
N ALA A 30 -18.27 -1.08 -0.54
CA ALA A 30 -18.62 -2.32 0.15
C ALA A 30 -19.18 -2.09 1.57
N LEU A 31 -18.68 -1.08 2.28
CA LEU A 31 -19.19 -0.72 3.60
C LEU A 31 -20.61 -0.15 3.55
N THR A 32 -20.97 0.55 2.45
CA THR A 32 -22.34 0.99 2.20
C THR A 32 -23.30 -0.19 1.98
N ASP A 33 -22.92 -1.24 1.24
CA ASP A 33 -23.77 -2.44 1.09
C ASP A 33 -23.95 -3.18 2.43
N ILE A 34 -22.87 -3.33 3.22
CA ILE A 34 -22.95 -3.89 4.58
C ILE A 34 -23.90 -3.06 5.47
N ALA A 35 -23.89 -1.74 5.34
CA ALA A 35 -24.76 -0.85 6.12
C ALA A 35 -26.25 -0.96 5.73
N HIS A 36 -26.56 -1.38 4.50
CA HIS A 36 -27.95 -1.62 4.04
C HIS A 36 -28.50 -2.98 4.52
N GLY A 37 -27.66 -3.85 5.11
CA GLY A 37 -28.10 -5.06 5.80
C GLY A 37 -28.56 -6.17 4.87
N GLU A 38 -27.94 -6.29 3.69
CA GLU A 38 -28.24 -7.39 2.76
C GLU A 38 -27.93 -8.78 3.37
N PRO A 39 -28.65 -9.82 2.95
CA PRO A 39 -28.57 -11.15 3.57
C PRO A 39 -27.29 -11.94 3.22
N ASP A 40 -26.61 -11.63 2.11
CA ASP A 40 -25.35 -12.27 1.73
C ASP A 40 -24.23 -11.24 1.65
N LEU A 41 -23.45 -11.14 2.74
CA LEU A 41 -22.34 -10.19 2.86
C LEU A 41 -20.96 -10.81 2.59
N THR A 42 -20.93 -12.02 2.04
CA THR A 42 -19.71 -12.82 1.92
C THR A 42 -18.69 -12.15 0.98
N LEU A 43 -19.19 -11.53 -0.09
CA LEU A 43 -18.38 -10.84 -1.08
C LEU A 43 -17.82 -9.52 -0.51
N GLU A 44 -18.65 -8.68 0.12
CA GLU A 44 -18.19 -7.41 0.70
C GLU A 44 -17.13 -7.62 1.78
N TRP A 45 -17.28 -8.63 2.64
CA TRP A 45 -16.26 -8.95 3.65
C TRP A 45 -14.94 -9.42 3.03
N TRP A 46 -14.99 -10.13 1.91
CA TRP A 46 -13.79 -10.49 1.15
C TRP A 46 -13.10 -9.25 0.57
N ILE A 47 -13.87 -8.33 0.01
CA ILE A 47 -13.37 -7.06 -0.53
C ILE A 47 -12.68 -6.24 0.56
N VAL A 48 -13.31 -6.08 1.73
CA VAL A 48 -12.73 -5.36 2.87
C VAL A 48 -11.43 -6.00 3.35
N ARG A 49 -11.36 -7.34 3.44
CA ARG A 49 -10.14 -8.06 3.81
C ARG A 49 -9.01 -7.86 2.81
N VAL A 50 -9.31 -7.95 1.51
CA VAL A 50 -8.32 -7.74 0.43
C VAL A 50 -7.79 -6.30 0.45
N ALA A 51 -8.68 -5.32 0.62
CA ALA A 51 -8.29 -3.92 0.71
C ALA A 51 -7.43 -3.63 1.94
N TYR A 52 -7.79 -4.18 3.11
CA TYR A 52 -6.97 -4.08 4.31
C TYR A 52 -5.57 -4.67 4.09
N LEU A 53 -5.48 -5.83 3.45
CA LEU A 53 -4.21 -6.50 3.15
C LEU A 53 -3.34 -5.65 2.20
N LEU A 54 -3.94 -5.03 1.18
CA LEU A 54 -3.26 -4.10 0.27
C LEU A 54 -2.69 -2.88 1.01
N VAL A 55 -3.45 -2.27 1.91
CA VAL A 55 -3.01 -1.12 2.73
C VAL A 55 -1.83 -1.53 3.62
N VAL A 56 -1.91 -2.69 4.28
CA VAL A 56 -0.83 -3.19 5.13
C VAL A 56 0.44 -3.44 4.32
N LEU A 57 0.33 -4.07 3.14
CA LEU A 57 1.48 -4.29 2.24
C LEU A 57 2.09 -2.97 1.77
N PHE A 58 1.26 -1.97 1.46
CA PHE A 58 1.74 -0.63 1.13
C PHE A 58 2.55 -0.01 2.27
N GLN A 59 2.02 -0.07 3.49
CA GLN A 59 2.69 0.49 4.68
C GLN A 59 4.04 -0.21 4.95
N VAL A 60 4.08 -1.54 4.83
CA VAL A 60 5.32 -2.32 5.00
C VAL A 60 6.35 -1.94 3.93
N ALA A 61 5.94 -1.83 2.66
CA ALA A 61 6.83 -1.43 1.57
C ALA A 61 7.39 -0.01 1.77
N ALA A 62 6.56 0.92 2.24
CA ALA A 62 6.98 2.28 2.57
C ALA A 62 8.01 2.29 3.71
N LEU A 63 7.79 1.54 4.78
CA LEU A 63 8.73 1.41 5.91
C LEU A 63 10.06 0.76 5.50
N VAL A 64 10.02 -0.26 4.63
CA VAL A 64 11.23 -0.90 4.08
C VAL A 64 12.02 0.08 3.23
N THR A 65 11.35 0.86 2.38
CA THR A 65 11.98 1.88 1.53
C THR A 65 12.62 2.97 2.39
N LEU A 66 11.89 3.46 3.41
CA LEU A 66 12.39 4.45 4.37
C LEU A 66 13.63 3.93 5.12
N ARG A 67 13.61 2.67 5.61
CA ARG A 67 14.78 2.04 6.23
C ARG A 67 15.94 1.88 5.25
N GLY A 68 15.67 1.62 3.97
CA GLY A 68 16.68 1.57 2.92
C GLY A 68 17.38 2.92 2.71
N ILE A 69 16.61 4.01 2.71
CA ILE A 69 17.12 5.38 2.61
C ILE A 69 17.89 5.78 3.87
N LEU A 70 17.36 5.52 5.07
CA LEU A 70 18.06 5.82 6.34
C LEU A 70 19.35 5.03 6.53
N LYS A 71 19.44 3.83 5.95
CA LYS A 71 20.69 3.03 5.94
C LYS A 71 21.67 3.46 4.87
N GLN A 72 21.32 4.38 3.97
CA GLN A 72 22.33 5.01 3.13
C GLN A 72 23.17 5.90 4.06
N PRO A 73 24.46 5.57 4.27
CA PRO A 73 25.33 6.50 4.94
C PRO A 73 25.32 7.78 4.11
N HIS A 74 25.06 8.92 4.74
CA HIS A 74 25.31 10.21 4.12
C HIS A 74 26.77 10.23 3.70
N THR A 75 27.09 9.89 2.46
CA THR A 75 28.36 10.25 1.82
C THR A 75 28.29 11.74 1.52
N GLY A 76 28.21 12.53 2.59
CA GLY A 76 28.60 13.92 2.62
C GLY A 76 30.09 13.96 2.87
N THR A 77 30.86 13.88 1.79
CA THR A 77 32.24 14.38 1.66
C THR A 77 32.33 14.78 0.19
N SER A 78 31.99 16.02 -0.16
CA SER A 78 32.86 17.22 -0.10
C SER A 78 34.16 17.03 -0.88
N THR A 79 34.39 18.00 -1.77
CA THR A 79 35.53 18.27 -2.68
C THR A 79 35.58 17.50 -3.98
#